data_AF-A0A6M3XBG0-F1
#
_entry.id   AF-A0A6M3XBG0-F1
#
_cell.length_a   1.000
_cell.length_b   1.000
_cell.length_c   1.000
_cell.angle_alpha   90.00
_cell.angle_beta   90.00
_cell.angle_gamma   90.00
#
_symmetry.space_group_name_H-M   'P 1'
#
loop_
_entity.id
_entity.type
_entity.pdbx_description
1 polymer ?
#
loop_
_entity_poly.entity_id
_entity_poly.type
_entity_poly.pdbx_seq_one_letter_code
_entity_poly.pdbx_strand_id
1 'polypeptide(L)'
;MEIHKNKKEEMKIKKIEIWICEACLEGQGEECHTPGCALFLHAVDFPIGKGLYTVIAEYEEFRQPEDSADICENCGFPKNTHPRMTCWGEEPFIF
;
A
#
# COMPACT_ATOMS: atom_id res chain seq x y z
N MET A 1 -42.75 12.30 -26.34
CA MET A 1 -41.77 11.22 -26.63
C MET A 1 -40.52 11.55 -25.86
N GLU A 2 -40.38 10.99 -24.66
CA GLU A 2 -39.21 11.22 -23.80
C GLU A 2 -38.13 10.20 -24.16
N ILE A 3 -36.98 10.71 -24.60
CA ILE A 3 -35.84 9.90 -25.02
C ILE A 3 -34.97 9.67 -23.78
N HIS A 4 -35.08 8.49 -23.17
CA HIS A 4 -34.21 8.09 -22.07
C HIS A 4 -32.77 7.90 -22.59
N LYS A 5 -31.90 8.85 -22.27
CA LYS A 5 -30.45 8.75 -22.53
C LYS A 5 -29.84 7.71 -21.56
N ASN A 6 -29.57 6.51 -22.05
CA ASN A 6 -28.72 5.56 -21.35
C ASN A 6 -27.26 6.05 -21.38
N LYS A 7 -26.78 6.58 -20.26
CA LYS A 7 -25.38 6.92 -20.05
C LYS A 7 -24.62 5.60 -19.80
N LYS A 8 -23.95 5.09 -20.83
CA LYS A 8 -23.05 3.93 -20.71
C LYS A 8 -21.84 4.37 -19.88
N GLU A 9 -21.75 3.95 -18.62
CA GLU A 9 -20.55 4.14 -17.81
C GLU A 9 -19.44 3.26 -18.40
N GLU A 10 -18.46 3.89 -19.05
CA GLU A 10 -17.28 3.20 -19.58
C GLU A 10 -16.37 2.79 -18.42
N MET A 11 -16.22 1.49 -18.21
CA MET A 11 -15.28 0.91 -17.25
C MET A 11 -13.84 1.29 -17.65
N LYS A 12 -13.07 1.91 -16.74
CA LYS A 12 -11.67 2.29 -16.97
C LYS A 12 -10.73 1.24 -16.39
N ILE A 13 -9.73 0.83 -17.17
CA ILE A 13 -8.63 -0.01 -16.68
C ILE A 13 -7.61 0.88 -15.97
N LYS A 14 -7.18 0.50 -14.77
CA LYS A 14 -6.13 1.17 -13.99
C LYS A 14 -4.95 0.24 -13.79
N LYS A 15 -3.73 0.77 -13.87
CA LYS A 15 -2.51 0.09 -13.45
C LYS A 15 -2.20 0.54 -12.03
N ILE A 16 -2.08 -0.41 -11.10
CA ILE A 16 -1.78 -0.18 -9.70
C ILE A 16 -0.65 -1.10 -9.24
N GLU A 17 -0.01 -0.74 -8.14
CA GLU A 17 0.93 -1.58 -7.41
C GLU A 17 0.29 -1.93 -6.06
N ILE A 18 0.39 -3.19 -5.65
CA ILE A 18 -0.17 -3.69 -4.40
C ILE A 18 0.83 -4.63 -3.73
N TRP A 19 0.76 -4.68 -2.41
CA TRP A 19 1.46 -5.67 -1.59
C TRP A 19 0.55 -6.87 -1.40
N ILE A 20 1.04 -8.07 -1.65
CA ILE A 20 0.27 -9.30 -1.48
C ILE A 20 1.20 -10.41 -1.03
N CYS A 21 0.79 -11.18 -0.01
CA CYS A 21 1.61 -12.29 0.46
C CYS A 21 1.56 -13.48 -0.51
N GLU A 22 2.58 -14.32 -0.46
CA GLU A 22 2.72 -15.49 -1.34
C GLU A 22 1.50 -16.41 -1.28
N ALA A 23 1.03 -16.74 -0.06
CA ALA A 23 -0.15 -17.59 0.12
C ALA A 23 -1.40 -17.02 -0.58
N CYS A 24 -1.59 -15.70 -0.53
CA CYS A 24 -2.72 -15.04 -1.21
C CYS A 24 -2.56 -15.04 -2.74
N LEU A 25 -1.34 -14.85 -3.25
CA LEU A 25 -1.05 -14.99 -4.69
C LEU A 25 -1.27 -16.41 -5.20
N GLU A 26 -1.04 -17.41 -4.35
CA GLU A 26 -1.25 -18.82 -4.68
C GLU A 26 -2.69 -19.30 -4.44
N GLY A 27 -3.56 -18.43 -3.92
CA GLY A 27 -4.94 -18.78 -3.61
C GLY A 27 -5.06 -19.81 -2.49
N GLN A 28 -4.12 -19.81 -1.55
CA GLN A 28 -4.09 -20.74 -0.43
C GLN A 28 -4.74 -20.11 0.81
N GLY A 29 -5.67 -20.84 1.43
CA GLY A 29 -6.34 -20.46 2.67
C GLY A 29 -7.74 -19.88 2.48
N GLU A 30 -8.39 -19.57 3.59
CA GLU A 30 -9.74 -19.00 3.61
C GLU A 30 -9.69 -17.49 3.90
N GLU A 31 -8.99 -17.07 4.95
CA GLU A 31 -8.81 -15.67 5.36
C GLU A 31 -7.32 -15.33 5.45
N CYS A 32 -6.92 -14.14 5.00
CA CYS A 32 -5.54 -13.69 5.11
C CYS A 32 -5.28 -12.98 6.45
N HIS A 33 -4.24 -13.41 7.16
CA HIS A 33 -3.83 -12.80 8.44
C HIS A 33 -2.45 -12.12 8.35
N THR A 34 -1.90 -11.94 7.14
CA THR A 34 -0.58 -11.31 6.93
C THR A 34 -0.73 -9.78 6.93
N PRO A 35 -0.16 -9.07 7.93
CA PRO A 35 -0.21 -7.61 7.95
C PRO A 35 0.42 -7.00 6.70
N GLY A 36 -0.20 -5.97 6.15
CA GLY A 36 0.29 -5.30 4.93
C GLY A 36 -0.07 -5.99 3.61
N CYS A 37 -0.66 -7.19 3.64
CA CYS A 37 -1.27 -7.80 2.46
C CYS A 37 -2.52 -7.03 2.04
N ALA A 38 -2.75 -6.84 0.75
CA ALA A 38 -3.94 -6.22 0.19
C ALA A 38 -5.25 -6.96 0.55
N LEU A 39 -5.15 -8.24 0.94
CA LEU A 39 -6.28 -9.06 1.37
C LEU A 39 -6.34 -9.24 2.90
N PHE A 40 -5.59 -8.47 3.68
CA PHE A 40 -5.59 -8.62 5.15
C PHE A 40 -7.00 -8.59 5.76
N LEU A 41 -7.37 -9.64 6.49
CA LEU A 41 -8.71 -9.91 7.05
C LEU A 41 -9.83 -10.02 6.02
N HIS A 42 -9.46 -10.36 4.78
CA HIS A 42 -10.39 -10.66 3.69
C HIS A 42 -10.21 -12.10 3.22
N ALA A 43 -11.25 -12.60 2.55
CA ALA A 43 -11.22 -13.92 1.95
C ALA A 43 -10.11 -13.99 0.89
N VAL A 44 -9.42 -15.12 0.82
CA VAL A 44 -8.41 -15.38 -0.21
C VAL A 44 -9.11 -15.81 -1.50
N ASP A 45 -9.82 -14.87 -2.14
CA ASP A 45 -10.54 -15.06 -3.40
C ASP A 45 -9.87 -14.29 -4.54
N PHE A 46 -8.54 -14.41 -4.66
CA PHE A 46 -7.74 -13.60 -5.58
C PHE A 46 -7.34 -14.39 -6.85
N PRO A 47 -8.20 -14.47 -7.89
CA PRO A 47 -7.95 -15.28 -9.09
C PRO A 47 -7.02 -14.57 -10.08
N ILE A 48 -5.86 -14.08 -9.64
CA ILE A 48 -4.88 -13.51 -10.56
C ILE A 48 -3.93 -14.62 -11.04
N GLY A 49 -4.15 -15.06 -12.28
CA GLY A 49 -3.29 -16.04 -12.92
C GLY A 49 -1.82 -15.58 -13.07
N LYS A 50 -0.88 -16.52 -12.99
CA LYS A 50 0.55 -16.31 -13.29
C LYS A 50 0.67 -15.73 -14.71
N GLY A 51 1.12 -14.47 -14.82
CA GLY A 51 1.19 -13.72 -16.09
C GLY A 51 0.32 -12.46 -16.16
N LEU A 52 -0.62 -12.29 -15.23
CA LEU A 52 -1.41 -11.05 -15.07
C LEU A 52 -0.76 -10.05 -14.10
N TYR A 53 0.34 -10.43 -13.46
CA TYR A 53 1.12 -9.61 -12.55
C TYR A 53 2.62 -9.74 -12.83
N THR A 54 3.39 -8.81 -12.27
CA THR A 54 4.84 -8.86 -12.23
C THR A 54 5.26 -8.59 -10.80
N VAL A 55 6.11 -9.45 -10.24
CA VAL A 55 6.70 -9.23 -8.92
C VAL A 55 7.81 -8.18 -9.09
N ILE A 56 7.62 -7.03 -8.45
CA ILE A 56 8.57 -5.91 -8.52
C ILE A 56 9.64 -6.05 -7.41
N ALA A 57 9.26 -6.60 -6.25
CA ALA A 57 10.15 -6.88 -5.13
C ALA A 57 9.53 -7.93 -4.19
N GLU A 58 10.39 -8.63 -3.44
CA GLU A 58 10.02 -9.62 -2.41
C GLU A 58 10.73 -9.27 -1.10
N TYR A 59 10.04 -9.44 0.02
CA TYR A 59 10.54 -9.14 1.36
C TYR A 59 10.12 -10.25 2.31
N GLU A 60 10.99 -10.63 3.25
CA GLU A 60 10.68 -11.62 4.27
C GLU A 60 9.67 -11.08 5.30
N GLU A 61 9.65 -9.77 5.53
CA GLU A 61 8.75 -9.09 6.46
C GLU A 61 8.17 -7.83 5.82
N PHE A 62 6.88 -7.56 6.07
CA PHE A 62 6.27 -6.30 5.67
C PHE A 62 6.82 -5.17 6.55
N ARG A 63 7.62 -4.28 5.96
CA ARG A 63 8.02 -3.01 6.57
C ARG A 63 7.18 -1.89 5.98
N GLN A 64 6.44 -1.17 6.82
CA GLN A 64 5.85 0.08 6.38
C GLN A 64 6.97 1.10 6.13
N PRO A 65 6.78 2.05 5.18
CA PRO A 65 7.74 3.15 5.00
C PRO A 65 7.97 3.95 6.28
N GLU A 66 6.99 4.02 7.18
CA GLU A 66 7.14 4.59 8.52
C GLU A 66 8.04 3.79 9.47
N ASP A 67 8.25 2.49 9.22
CA ASP A 67 9.11 1.63 10.06
C ASP A 67 10.60 1.79 9.74
N SER A 68 10.96 2.65 8.76
CA SER A 68 12.32 3.16 8.67
C SER A 68 12.53 4.11 9.85
N ALA A 69 12.83 3.52 11.00
CA ALA A 69 13.29 4.22 12.19
C ALA A 69 14.68 4.81 11.92
N ASP A 70 14.76 5.75 10.97
CA ASP A 70 15.73 6.80 11.09
C ASP A 70 15.38 7.53 12.37
N ILE A 71 16.12 7.22 13.41
CA ILE A 71 16.03 7.91 14.69
C ILE A 71 16.57 9.33 14.45
N CYS A 72 15.82 10.35 14.88
CA CYS A 72 16.34 11.70 14.87
C CYS A 72 17.50 11.80 15.87
N GLU A 73 18.71 12.09 15.39
CA GLU A 73 19.91 12.20 16.25
C GLU A 73 19.81 13.30 17.31
N ASN A 74 18.89 14.25 17.13
CA ASN A 74 18.69 15.37 18.04
C ASN A 74 17.70 15.06 19.19
N CYS A 75 16.66 14.25 18.95
CA CYS A 75 15.63 13.98 19.96
C CYS A 75 15.44 12.49 20.31
N GLY A 76 16.06 11.56 19.59
CA GLY A 76 15.97 10.13 19.86
C GLY A 76 14.64 9.47 19.49
N PHE A 77 13.72 10.20 18.84
CA PHE A 77 12.44 9.68 18.38
C PHE A 77 12.47 9.34 16.87
N PRO A 78 11.61 8.41 16.40
CA PRO A 78 11.45 8.13 14.97
C PRO A 78 11.09 9.41 14.19
N LYS A 79 11.82 9.73 13.10
CA LYS A 79 11.67 10.97 12.31
C LYS A 79 10.25 11.22 11.75
N ASN A 80 9.43 10.18 11.68
CA ASN A 80 8.04 10.20 11.21
C ASN A 80 7.01 10.51 12.32
N THR A 81 7.42 10.57 13.59
CA THR A 81 6.50 10.76 14.74
C THR A 81 6.36 12.21 15.19
N HIS A 82 7.12 13.14 14.61
CA HIS A 82 7.06 14.56 14.95
C HIS A 82 6.95 15.45 13.70
N PRO A 83 6.30 16.62 13.78
CA PRO A 83 6.33 17.61 12.70
C PRO A 83 7.79 17.97 12.38
N ARG A 84 8.10 18.11 11.09
CA ARG A 84 9.47 18.35 10.57
C ARG A 84 10.17 19.56 11.22
N MET A 85 9.40 20.50 11.75
CA MET A 85 9.86 21.77 12.33
C MET A 85 10.51 21.70 13.72
N THR A 86 10.35 20.62 14.50
CA THR A 86 10.76 20.64 15.92
C THR A 86 12.12 20.02 16.23
N CYS A 87 12.73 19.26 15.31
CA CYS A 87 13.94 18.49 15.63
C CYS A 87 15.06 18.54 14.58
N TRP A 88 14.82 19.15 13.43
CA TRP A 88 15.84 19.40 12.42
C TRP A 88 16.27 20.85 12.58
N GLY A 89 17.54 21.12 12.86
CA GLY A 89 18.10 22.48 12.95
C GLY A 89 18.08 23.26 11.63
N GLU A 90 17.06 23.07 10.80
CA GLU A 90 16.83 23.77 9.56
C GLU A 90 15.90 24.95 9.84
N GLU A 91 16.38 26.16 9.60
CA GLU A 91 15.58 27.37 9.68
C GLU A 91 14.35 27.26 8.75
N PRO A 92 13.18 27.77 9.16
CA PRO A 92 11.99 27.68 8.33
C PRO A 92 12.21 28.43 7.02
N PHE A 93 12.08 27.73 5.89
CA PHE A 93 11.91 28.36 4.59
C PHE A 93 10.57 29.11 4.60
N ILE A 94 10.66 30.42 4.76
CA ILE A 94 9.55 31.36 4.57
C ILE A 94 9.37 31.52 3.06
N PHE A 95 8.25 31.06 2.52
CA PHE A 95 7.72 31.50 1.23
C PHE A 95 6.73 32.64 1.43
#